data_AF-A0AA92RCS9-F1
#
_entry.id   AF-A0AA92RCS9-F1
#
_cell.length_a   1.000
_cell.length_b   1.000
_cell.length_c   1.000
_cell.angle_alpha   90.00
_cell.angle_beta   90.00
_cell.angle_gamma   90.00
#
_symmetry.space_group_name_H-M   'P 1'
#
loop_
_entity.id
_entity.type
_entity.pdbx_description
1 polymer ?
#
loop_
_entity_poly.entity_id
_entity_poly.type
_entity_poly.pdbx_seq_one_letter_code
_entity_poly.pdbx_strand_id
1 'polypeptide(L)'
;MNIRTQSTMALAWLALATASAPVLADGMPGSRGARQSAAQPVVTASRKSNDSGVTLQYQFSGNPQVGKPTAITLQFDGVASPDGATVRLSPDAGLTLSGSNTLTLSPGARTSATVTVVSDREGIAYLNVFIAQGNARSAISIPVQTGSDAPSMKPAGEVKAVPGGEKIISLPAQ
;
A
#
# COMPACT_ATOMS: atom_id res chain seq x y z
N MET A 1 9.20 -54.08 18.47
CA MET A 1 9.31 -53.22 19.68
C MET A 1 8.40 -52.03 19.46
N ASN A 2 7.26 -51.96 20.14
CA ASN A 2 6.39 -50.78 20.19
C ASN A 2 5.73 -50.77 21.57
N ILE A 3 6.11 -49.79 22.40
CA ILE A 3 5.60 -49.61 23.76
C ILE A 3 4.64 -48.42 23.79
N ARG A 4 3.59 -48.64 24.58
CA ARG A 4 2.39 -47.85 24.88
C ARG A 4 2.70 -46.46 25.46
N THR A 5 1.73 -45.54 25.46
CA THR A 5 1.15 -44.93 26.69
C THR A 5 -0.16 -44.20 26.34
N GLN A 6 -1.20 -44.46 27.14
CA GLN A 6 -2.50 -43.77 27.15
C GLN A 6 -2.52 -42.76 28.30
N SER A 7 -3.28 -41.66 28.19
CA SER A 7 -3.73 -40.89 29.35
C SER A 7 -5.21 -40.53 29.22
N THR A 8 -5.98 -41.04 30.18
CA THR A 8 -7.33 -40.66 30.64
C THR A 8 -7.28 -39.23 31.25
N MET A 9 -8.34 -38.49 31.60
CA MET A 9 -9.68 -38.83 32.10
C MET A 9 -10.57 -37.56 32.06
N ALA A 10 -11.88 -37.76 32.04
CA ALA A 10 -12.97 -36.80 32.02
C ALA A 10 -13.17 -36.03 33.35
N LEU A 11 -13.84 -34.87 33.30
CA LEU A 11 -14.90 -34.52 34.25
C LEU A 11 -15.88 -33.53 33.61
N ALA A 12 -17.15 -33.94 33.55
CA ALA A 12 -18.32 -33.10 33.28
C ALA A 12 -18.43 -31.97 34.32
N TRP A 13 -19.27 -30.96 34.09
CA TRP A 13 -20.20 -30.40 35.08
C TRP A 13 -21.31 -29.69 34.30
N LEU A 14 -22.54 -30.16 34.53
CA LEU A 14 -23.79 -29.69 33.97
C LEU A 14 -24.42 -28.79 35.04
N ALA A 15 -24.71 -27.53 34.74
CA ALA A 15 -25.54 -26.68 35.59
C ALA A 15 -26.59 -25.97 34.74
N LEU A 16 -27.85 -26.32 35.00
CA LEU A 16 -29.07 -25.86 34.36
C LEU A 16 -29.88 -25.10 35.43
N ALA A 17 -30.15 -23.81 35.23
CA ALA A 17 -31.21 -23.02 35.91
C ALA A 17 -31.15 -21.57 35.38
N THR A 18 -32.08 -21.07 34.57
CA THR A 18 -33.48 -20.63 34.80
C THR A 18 -33.60 -19.12 34.57
N ALA A 19 -34.49 -18.78 33.64
CA ALA A 19 -35.14 -17.51 33.30
C ALA A 19 -34.94 -16.28 34.20
N SER A 20 -34.76 -15.11 33.55
CA SER A 20 -35.67 -13.95 33.69
C SER A 20 -35.19 -12.80 32.80
N ALA A 21 -36.04 -12.37 31.86
CA ALA A 21 -35.95 -11.03 31.26
C ALA A 21 -36.88 -10.10 32.05
N PRO A 22 -36.46 -8.86 32.30
CA PRO A 22 -37.35 -7.75 31.99
C PRO A 22 -36.66 -6.62 31.22
N VAL A 23 -37.48 -6.08 30.33
CA VAL A 23 -37.37 -4.83 29.57
C VAL A 23 -37.27 -3.60 30.50
N LEU A 24 -36.30 -2.70 30.27
CA LEU A 24 -36.46 -1.25 30.03
C LEU A 24 -35.16 -0.45 30.22
N ALA A 25 -34.90 0.39 29.21
CA ALA A 25 -34.35 1.75 29.28
C ALA A 25 -32.85 1.99 29.55
N ASP A 26 -32.25 2.56 28.50
CA ASP A 26 -31.44 3.78 28.51
C ASP A 26 -29.90 3.66 28.55
N GLY A 27 -29.29 4.42 27.64
CA GLY A 27 -27.84 4.57 27.54
C GLY A 27 -27.15 3.59 26.59
N MET A 28 -27.32 3.77 25.28
CA MET A 28 -26.31 3.35 24.30
C MET A 28 -24.96 3.95 24.73
N PRO A 29 -23.93 3.16 25.08
CA PRO A 29 -22.58 3.69 25.07
C PRO A 29 -22.23 3.91 23.60
N GLY A 30 -22.19 5.18 23.19
CA GLY A 30 -21.68 5.58 21.90
C GLY A 30 -20.33 4.91 21.69
N SER A 31 -20.31 3.92 20.79
CA SER A 31 -19.10 3.33 20.26
C SER A 31 -18.29 4.48 19.69
N ARG A 32 -17.31 4.95 20.47
CA ARG A 32 -16.26 5.85 20.01
C ARG A 32 -15.78 5.24 18.71
N GLY A 33 -16.11 5.91 17.61
CA GLY A 33 -15.59 5.57 16.31
C GLY A 33 -14.08 5.55 16.47
N ALA A 34 -13.53 4.34 16.50
CA ALA A 34 -12.18 4.15 16.04
C ALA A 34 -12.20 4.80 14.66
N ARG A 35 -11.55 5.97 14.54
CA ARG A 35 -11.11 6.48 13.25
C ARG A 35 -10.35 5.32 12.65
N GLN A 36 -11.05 4.54 11.83
CA GLN A 36 -10.44 3.64 10.89
C GLN A 36 -9.58 4.59 10.06
N SER A 37 -8.29 4.68 10.38
CA SER A 37 -7.30 5.21 9.46
C SER A 37 -7.51 4.40 8.19
N ALA A 38 -8.22 4.99 7.24
CA ALA A 38 -8.46 4.39 5.95
C ALA A 38 -7.08 4.16 5.36
N ALA A 39 -6.63 2.90 5.36
CA ALA A 39 -5.42 2.52 4.68
C ALA A 39 -5.58 3.00 3.23
N GLN A 40 -4.62 3.80 2.76
CA GLN A 40 -4.71 4.33 1.41
C GLN A 40 -4.76 3.18 0.40
N PRO A 41 -5.40 3.36 -0.77
CA PRO A 41 -5.42 2.30 -1.79
C PRO A 41 -3.99 1.93 -2.19
N VAL A 42 -3.74 0.63 -2.41
CA VAL A 42 -2.48 0.15 -2.96
C VAL A 42 -2.38 0.62 -4.41
N VAL A 43 -1.34 1.40 -4.73
CA VAL A 43 -1.11 1.92 -6.08
C VAL A 43 -0.02 1.10 -6.76
N THR A 44 -0.33 0.56 -7.94
CA THR A 44 0.70 -0.05 -8.80
C THR A 44 1.40 1.04 -9.58
N ALA A 45 2.73 1.11 -9.47
CA ALA A 45 3.51 2.09 -10.20
C ALA A 45 3.45 1.84 -11.71
N SER A 46 3.35 2.93 -12.48
CA SER A 46 3.37 2.86 -13.94
C SER A 46 4.71 2.30 -14.45
N ARG A 47 4.63 1.40 -15.41
CA ARG A 47 5.77 0.69 -15.99
C ARG A 47 6.14 1.29 -17.35
N LYS A 48 7.43 1.50 -17.60
CA LYS A 48 7.93 1.88 -18.92
C LYS A 48 8.12 0.62 -19.77
N SER A 49 7.97 0.71 -21.09
CA SER A 49 8.08 -0.44 -22.00
C SER A 49 9.44 -1.15 -22.04
N ASN A 50 10.50 -0.55 -21.48
CA ASN A 50 11.85 -1.13 -21.36
C ASN A 50 12.30 -1.22 -19.89
N ASP A 51 11.38 -1.60 -18.99
CA ASP A 51 11.65 -1.65 -17.56
C ASP A 51 12.47 -2.89 -17.14
N SER A 52 12.83 -2.93 -15.86
CA SER A 52 13.55 -4.04 -15.23
C SER A 52 12.75 -5.33 -15.10
N GLY A 53 11.47 -5.34 -15.50
CA GLY A 53 10.55 -6.46 -15.32
C GLY A 53 9.92 -6.53 -13.92
N VAL A 54 10.46 -5.78 -12.96
CA VAL A 54 10.04 -5.77 -11.55
C VAL A 54 8.83 -4.87 -11.38
N THR A 55 7.73 -5.43 -10.88
CA THR A 55 6.53 -4.68 -10.51
C THR A 55 6.73 -4.03 -9.15
N LEU A 56 6.52 -2.71 -9.08
CA LEU A 56 6.49 -1.95 -7.83
C LEU A 56 5.05 -1.57 -7.49
N GLN A 57 4.60 -1.94 -6.30
CA GLN A 57 3.35 -1.46 -5.70
C GLN A 57 3.71 -0.65 -4.45
N TYR A 58 3.03 0.47 -4.24
CA TYR A 58 3.27 1.30 -3.06
C TYR A 58 1.95 1.67 -2.38
N GLN A 59 2.02 1.85 -1.07
CA GLN A 59 0.88 2.24 -0.25
C GLN A 59 1.36 3.17 0.86
N PHE A 60 0.68 4.30 1.04
CA PHE A 60 0.94 5.18 2.18
C PHE A 60 0.13 4.70 3.39
N SER A 61 0.73 4.77 4.57
CA SER A 61 0.05 4.46 5.84
C SER A 61 -0.98 5.53 6.24
N GLY A 62 -0.95 6.69 5.59
CA GLY A 62 -1.84 7.82 5.82
C GLY A 62 -1.50 8.98 4.89
N ASN A 63 -2.25 10.08 5.00
CA ASN A 63 -2.01 11.26 4.17
C ASN A 63 -0.70 11.94 4.57
N PRO A 64 0.23 12.17 3.63
CA PRO A 64 1.44 12.91 3.93
C PRO A 64 1.12 14.31 4.48
N GLN A 65 1.82 14.72 5.53
CA GLN A 65 1.71 16.05 6.13
C GLN A 65 3.09 16.68 6.27
N VAL A 66 3.17 18.00 6.09
CA VAL A 66 4.42 18.75 6.27
C VAL A 66 4.96 18.57 7.68
N GLY A 67 6.26 18.30 7.78
CA GLY A 67 6.97 18.09 9.04
C GLY A 67 6.61 16.80 9.77
N LYS A 68 5.75 15.93 9.21
CA LYS A 68 5.38 14.66 9.82
C LYS A 68 5.90 13.46 9.05
N PRO A 69 6.41 12.44 9.76
CA PRO A 69 6.81 11.19 9.15
C PRO A 69 5.61 10.45 8.58
N THR A 70 5.73 10.06 7.31
CA THR A 70 4.75 9.27 6.59
C THR A 70 5.40 7.98 6.14
N ALA A 71 4.83 6.84 6.54
CA ALA A 71 5.34 5.54 6.11
C ALA A 71 4.76 5.15 4.75
N ILE A 72 5.63 4.64 3.88
CA ILE A 72 5.32 4.12 2.56
C ILE A 72 5.74 2.65 2.55
N THR A 73 4.78 1.76 2.36
CA THR A 73 5.05 0.34 2.11
C THR A 73 5.27 0.14 0.63
N LEU A 74 6.45 -0.33 0.27
CA LEU A 74 6.88 -0.68 -1.08
C LEU A 74 6.90 -2.19 -1.22
N GLN A 75 6.22 -2.73 -2.22
CA GLN A 75 6.22 -4.15 -2.56
C GLN A 75 6.79 -4.35 -3.95
N PHE A 76 7.79 -5.23 -4.03
CA PHE A 76 8.51 -5.56 -5.25
C PHE A 76 8.24 -7.01 -5.62
N ASP A 77 7.92 -7.25 -6.89
CA ASP A 77 7.55 -8.55 -7.44
C ASP A 77 8.15 -8.74 -8.84
N GLY A 78 8.26 -9.98 -9.33
CA GLY A 78 8.76 -10.26 -10.68
C GLY A 78 10.28 -10.16 -10.86
N VAL A 79 11.07 -10.40 -9.80
CA VAL A 79 12.53 -10.46 -9.89
C VAL A 79 12.96 -11.75 -10.61
N ALA A 80 13.38 -11.61 -11.86
CA ALA A 80 13.69 -12.74 -12.75
C ALA A 80 15.20 -13.05 -12.86
N SER A 81 16.07 -12.09 -12.53
CA SER A 81 17.52 -12.30 -12.60
C SER A 81 18.01 -13.19 -11.46
N PRO A 82 18.88 -14.18 -11.72
CA PRO A 82 19.43 -15.06 -10.68
C PRO A 82 20.28 -14.30 -9.64
N ASP A 83 20.89 -13.18 -10.03
CA ASP A 83 21.66 -12.30 -9.13
C ASP A 83 20.76 -11.39 -8.26
N GLY A 84 19.43 -11.51 -8.41
CA GLY A 84 18.46 -10.61 -7.79
C GLY A 84 18.39 -9.24 -8.46
N ALA A 85 17.81 -8.28 -7.74
CA ALA A 85 17.70 -6.90 -8.19
C ALA A 85 18.09 -5.93 -7.06
N THR A 86 18.62 -4.77 -7.42
CA THR A 86 18.94 -3.70 -6.47
C THR A 86 17.99 -2.54 -6.66
N VAL A 87 17.46 -2.02 -5.56
CA VAL A 87 16.60 -0.84 -5.52
C VAL A 87 17.36 0.28 -4.83
N ARG A 88 17.34 1.46 -5.43
CA ARG A 88 17.88 2.69 -4.85
C ARG A 88 16.79 3.74 -4.78
N LEU A 89 16.57 4.27 -3.59
CA LEU A 89 15.60 5.29 -3.25
C LEU A 89 16.31 6.64 -3.19
N SER A 90 15.75 7.65 -3.85
CA SER A 90 16.27 9.00 -3.86
C SER A 90 15.12 9.97 -3.65
N PRO A 91 15.00 10.61 -2.49
CA PRO A 91 14.03 11.67 -2.29
C PRO A 91 14.43 12.92 -3.09
N ASP A 92 13.45 13.64 -3.63
CA ASP A 92 13.65 14.96 -4.22
C ASP A 92 13.92 16.04 -3.16
N ALA A 93 14.30 17.23 -3.63
CA ALA A 93 14.43 18.40 -2.76
C ALA A 93 13.15 18.62 -1.94
N GLY A 94 13.32 18.89 -0.65
CA GLY A 94 12.23 19.09 0.29
C GLY A 94 11.54 17.81 0.78
N LEU A 95 12.09 16.64 0.43
CA LEU A 95 11.71 15.35 0.99
C LEU A 95 12.94 14.74 1.67
N THR A 96 12.77 14.22 2.87
CA THR A 96 13.83 13.50 3.59
C THR A 96 13.40 12.06 3.77
N LEU A 97 14.30 11.13 3.46
CA LEU A 97 14.09 9.70 3.64
C LEU A 97 14.74 9.27 4.95
N SER A 98 14.00 8.56 5.78
CA SER A 98 14.48 7.94 7.00
C SER A 98 14.62 6.43 6.80
N GLY A 99 15.79 5.91 7.17
CA GLY A 99 16.18 4.51 6.98
C GLY A 99 17.10 4.29 5.77
N SER A 100 17.20 3.03 5.35
CA SER A 100 18.06 2.64 4.23
C SER A 100 17.49 3.13 2.90
N ASN A 101 18.35 3.78 2.10
CA ASN A 101 18.01 4.21 0.75
C ASN A 101 18.29 3.15 -0.32
N THR A 102 18.81 1.99 0.06
CA THR A 102 19.17 0.90 -0.84
C THR A 102 18.58 -0.40 -0.30
N LEU A 103 18.00 -1.20 -1.19
CA LEU A 103 17.38 -2.49 -0.87
C LEU A 103 17.80 -3.53 -1.90
N THR A 104 18.10 -4.73 -1.44
CA THR A 104 18.37 -5.90 -2.28
C THR A 104 17.13 -6.78 -2.35
N LEU A 105 16.74 -7.16 -3.56
CA LEU A 105 15.60 -8.03 -3.83
C LEU A 105 16.10 -9.41 -4.22
N SER A 106 15.56 -10.44 -3.56
CA SER A 106 15.89 -11.82 -3.87
C SER A 106 15.18 -12.30 -5.14
N PRO A 107 15.82 -13.17 -5.95
CA PRO A 107 15.19 -13.77 -7.12
C PRO A 107 13.94 -14.57 -6.77
N GLY A 108 12.90 -14.47 -7.60
CA GLY A 108 11.68 -15.27 -7.48
C GLY A 108 10.81 -15.04 -6.24
N ALA A 109 11.21 -14.14 -5.34
CA ALA A 109 10.50 -13.84 -4.10
C ALA A 109 9.91 -12.43 -4.13
N ARG A 110 8.67 -12.30 -3.63
CA ARG A 110 8.09 -10.99 -3.34
C ARG A 110 8.81 -10.39 -2.13
N THR A 111 9.28 -9.16 -2.28
CA THR A 111 9.96 -8.42 -1.20
C THR A 111 9.12 -7.22 -0.80
N SER A 112 8.91 -7.01 0.50
CA SER A 112 8.21 -5.84 1.04
C SER A 112 9.17 -5.02 1.91
N ALA A 113 9.16 -3.70 1.74
CA ALA A 113 9.95 -2.77 2.53
C ALA A 113 9.11 -1.57 2.93
N THR A 114 9.23 -1.14 4.18
CA THR A 114 8.59 0.09 4.66
C THR A 114 9.64 1.17 4.80
N VAL A 115 9.39 2.32 4.18
CA VAL A 115 10.26 3.48 4.26
C VAL A 115 9.49 4.68 4.79
N THR A 116 10.15 5.51 5.58
CA THR A 116 9.52 6.68 6.17
C THR A 116 10.06 7.92 5.48
N VAL A 117 9.17 8.79 5.03
CA VAL A 117 9.54 10.07 4.43
C VAL A 117 8.96 11.23 5.24
N VAL A 118 9.68 12.34 5.29
CA VAL A 118 9.21 13.60 5.88
C VAL A 118 9.38 14.70 4.85
N SER A 119 8.29 15.35 4.47
CA SER A 119 8.34 16.55 3.63
C SER A 119 8.56 17.79 4.49
N ASP A 120 9.41 18.72 4.06
CA ASP A 120 9.67 19.98 4.77
C ASP A 120 8.77 21.14 4.31
N ARG A 121 8.04 20.95 3.20
CA ARG A 121 7.19 21.96 2.55
C ARG A 121 5.87 21.38 2.07
N GLU A 122 4.89 22.27 1.86
CA GLU A 122 3.64 21.96 1.17
C GLU A 122 3.89 21.82 -0.34
N GLY A 123 3.07 21.01 -1.00
CA GLY A 123 3.13 20.75 -2.44
C GLY A 123 3.37 19.26 -2.76
N ILE A 124 3.90 19.02 -3.95
CA ILE A 124 4.25 17.67 -4.43
C ILE A 124 5.77 17.54 -4.43
N ALA A 125 6.27 16.55 -3.71
CA ALA A 125 7.64 16.05 -3.85
C ALA A 125 7.60 14.64 -4.44
N TYR A 126 8.71 14.15 -4.98
CA TYR A 126 8.79 12.79 -5.50
C TYR A 126 9.83 11.97 -4.74
N LEU A 127 9.47 10.73 -4.42
CA LEU A 127 10.41 9.69 -4.07
C LEU A 127 10.74 8.90 -5.33
N ASN A 128 11.97 9.04 -5.80
CA ASN A 128 12.44 8.31 -6.97
C ASN A 128 12.97 6.94 -6.56
N VAL A 129 12.48 5.91 -7.23
CA VAL A 129 12.82 4.51 -7.00
C VAL A 129 13.47 3.99 -8.26
N PHE A 130 14.76 3.71 -8.19
CA PHE A 130 15.56 3.15 -9.27
C PHE A 130 15.76 1.66 -9.02
N ILE A 131 15.28 0.82 -9.93
CA ILE A 131 15.43 -0.64 -9.83
C ILE A 131 16.41 -1.07 -10.91
N ALA A 132 17.46 -1.80 -10.55
CA ALA A 132 18.43 -2.37 -11.46
C ALA A 132 18.42 -3.89 -11.32
N GLN A 133 18.26 -4.59 -12.45
CA GLN A 133 18.25 -6.04 -12.52
C GLN A 133 19.03 -6.49 -13.76
N GLY A 134 20.19 -7.11 -13.57
CA GLY A 134 21.11 -7.40 -14.69
C GLY A 134 21.39 -6.12 -15.49
N ASN A 135 21.07 -6.14 -16.79
CA ASN A 135 21.24 -4.98 -17.68
C ASN A 135 20.01 -4.08 -17.77
N ALA A 136 18.88 -4.44 -17.16
CA ALA A 136 17.63 -3.70 -17.23
C ALA A 136 17.47 -2.75 -16.04
N ARG A 137 16.90 -1.56 -16.28
CA ARG A 137 16.73 -0.51 -15.26
C ARG A 137 15.34 0.12 -15.34
N SER A 138 14.72 0.31 -14.19
CA SER A 138 13.47 1.06 -14.02
C SER A 138 13.71 2.30 -13.21
N ALA A 139 12.98 3.37 -13.52
CA ALA A 139 12.85 4.54 -12.67
C ALA A 139 11.36 4.81 -12.47
N ILE A 140 10.93 4.83 -11.21
CA ILE A 140 9.56 5.12 -10.80
C ILE A 140 9.60 6.35 -9.89
N SER A 141 8.72 7.31 -10.12
CA SER A 141 8.54 8.45 -9.21
C SER A 141 7.24 8.30 -8.45
N ILE A 142 7.34 8.22 -7.12
CA ILE A 142 6.18 8.14 -6.22
C ILE A 142 5.89 9.57 -5.72
N PRO A 143 4.75 10.17 -6.09
CA PRO A 143 4.40 11.50 -5.61
C PRO A 143 4.01 11.45 -4.13
N VAL A 144 4.66 12.30 -3.34
CA VAL A 144 4.35 12.55 -1.93
C VAL A 144 3.76 13.96 -1.85
N GLN A 145 2.45 14.02 -1.67
CA GLN A 145 1.72 15.27 -1.65
C GLN A 145 1.36 15.69 -0.23
N THR A 146 1.82 16.87 0.16
CA THR A 146 1.61 17.46 1.48
C THR A 146 0.83 18.77 1.37
N GLY A 147 -0.17 18.96 2.23
CA GLY A 147 -0.99 20.17 2.25
C GLY A 147 -2.46 19.93 1.89
N SER A 148 -3.25 21.01 1.90
CA SER A 148 -4.70 21.00 1.67
C SER A 148 -5.10 20.74 0.22
N ASP A 149 -4.18 20.98 -0.72
CA ASP A 149 -4.28 20.53 -2.10
C ASP A 149 -3.77 19.10 -2.20
N ALA A 150 -4.45 18.14 -1.56
CA ALA A 150 -4.33 16.76 -1.96
C ALA A 150 -5.26 16.56 -3.17
N PRO A 151 -4.76 16.36 -4.40
CA PRO A 151 -5.54 15.77 -5.46
C PRO A 151 -5.98 14.45 -4.86
N SER A 152 -7.29 14.25 -4.83
CA SER A 152 -7.79 12.91 -5.02
C SER A 152 -7.07 12.40 -6.27
N MET A 153 -6.08 11.52 -6.08
CA MET A 153 -5.67 10.64 -7.16
C MET A 153 -6.95 9.94 -7.56
N LYS A 154 -7.58 10.43 -8.63
CA LYS A 154 -8.66 9.69 -9.26
C LYS A 154 -8.06 8.31 -9.53
N PRO A 155 -8.60 7.24 -8.92
CA PRO A 155 -8.16 5.90 -9.31
C PRO A 155 -8.30 5.83 -10.82
N ALA A 156 -7.29 5.25 -11.47
CA ALA A 156 -7.28 4.76 -12.85
C ALA A 156 -8.39 5.35 -13.72
N GLY A 157 -8.02 6.29 -14.59
CA GLY A 157 -8.94 7.07 -15.44
C GLY A 157 -10.24 6.36 -15.71
N GLU A 158 -11.36 7.01 -15.36
CA GLU A 158 -12.68 6.55 -15.72
C GLU A 158 -12.66 6.16 -17.20
N VAL A 159 -12.58 4.86 -17.45
CA VAL A 159 -12.97 4.29 -18.72
C VAL A 159 -14.48 4.47 -18.70
N LYS A 160 -14.90 5.65 -19.15
CA LYS A 160 -16.26 5.86 -19.58
C LYS A 160 -16.42 4.96 -20.79
N ALA A 161 -16.90 3.74 -20.57
CA ALA A 161 -17.49 2.95 -21.63
C ALA A 161 -18.65 3.78 -22.16
N VAL A 162 -18.45 4.44 -23.29
CA VAL A 162 -19.51 5.11 -24.02
C VAL A 162 -20.33 3.99 -24.67
N PRO A 163 -21.62 3.81 -24.33
CA PRO A 163 -22.48 2.92 -25.09
C PRO A 163 -22.78 3.61 -26.41
N GLY A 164 -22.32 3.04 -27.51
CA GLY A 164 -22.60 3.54 -28.85
C GLY A 164 -21.38 4.18 -29.49
N GLY A 165 -20.66 3.38 -30.27
CA GLY A 165 -19.54 3.85 -31.07
C GLY A 165 -19.99 4.76 -32.20
N GLU A 166 -20.00 6.06 -31.97
CA GLU A 166 -19.92 7.05 -33.05
C GLU A 166 -18.88 8.12 -32.72
N LYS A 167 -17.87 8.18 -33.58
CA LYS A 167 -16.73 9.10 -33.55
C LYS A 167 -17.09 10.31 -34.40
N ILE A 168 -17.58 11.40 -33.80
CA ILE A 168 -17.75 12.66 -34.53
C ILE A 168 -16.44 13.45 -34.47
N ILE A 169 -15.73 13.49 -35.59
CA ILE A 169 -14.60 14.41 -35.83
C ILE A 169 -15.21 15.74 -36.27
N SER A 170 -15.34 16.70 -35.36
CA SER A 170 -15.68 18.07 -35.72
C SER A 170 -14.38 18.82 -36.06
N LEU A 171 -14.09 18.94 -37.35
CA LEU A 171 -13.11 19.91 -37.87
C LEU A 171 -13.76 21.31 -37.84
N PRO A 172 -13.09 22.35 -37.32
CA PRO A 172 -13.61 23.71 -37.43
C PRO A 172 -13.43 24.18 -38.89
N ALA A 173 -14.53 24.45 -39.58
CA ALA A 173 -14.50 25.31 -40.75
C ALA A 173 -14.69 26.75 -40.28
N GLN A 174 -13.73 27.61 -40.62
CA GLN A 174 -13.88 29.06 -40.55
C GLN A 174 -14.92 29.55 -41.56
#